data_AF-A0A2E6QJE4-F1
#
_entry.id   AF-A0A2E6QJE4-F1
#
_cell.length_a   1.000
_cell.length_b   1.000
_cell.length_c   1.000
_cell.angle_alpha   90.00
_cell.angle_beta   90.00
_cell.angle_gamma   90.00
#
_symmetry.space_group_name_H-M   'P 1'
#
loop_
_entity.id
_entity.type
_entity.pdbx_description
1 polymer ?
#
loop_
_entity_poly.entity_id
_entity_poly.type
_entity_poly.pdbx_seq_one_letter_code
_entity_poly.pdbx_strand_id
1 'polypeptide(L)'
;MKFIRRLVAVVVLVLLVAFSYANPGAVTVSLYPLPFAADIPLFLIVIGTLIVGVVIGGIVTWPDMLRHRRLARRRRQRIEALESKLAEMQAPPPVQSTTGSALTRVSDKAA
;
A
#
# COMPACT_ATOMS: atom_id res chain seq x y z
N MET A 1 -1.38 0.22 14.32
CA MET A 1 -0.35 1.29 14.34
C MET A 1 -0.70 2.53 13.51
N LYS A 2 -1.27 2.41 12.30
CA LYS A 2 -1.61 3.59 11.44
C LYS A 2 -2.64 4.55 12.07
N PHE A 3 -3.52 4.04 12.92
CA PHE A 3 -4.54 4.83 13.64
C PHE A 3 -3.92 5.77 14.68
N ILE A 4 -2.98 5.25 15.49
CA ILE A 4 -2.25 6.03 16.50
C ILE A 4 -1.52 7.21 15.85
N ARG A 5 -0.85 6.99 14.71
CA ARG A 5 -0.18 8.07 13.98
C ARG A 5 -1.15 9.19 13.55
N ARG A 6 -2.35 8.84 13.09
CA ARG A 6 -3.38 9.83 12.72
C ARG A 6 -3.92 10.54 13.97
N LEU A 7 -4.14 9.82 15.05
CA LEU A 7 -4.61 10.38 16.31
C LEU A 7 -3.61 11.41 16.85
N VAL A 8 -2.32 11.08 16.86
CA VAL A 8 -1.26 12.02 17.26
C VAL A 8 -1.24 13.25 16.35
N ALA A 9 -1.37 13.08 15.03
CA ALA A 9 -1.43 14.20 14.09
C ALA A 9 -2.64 15.12 14.35
N VAL A 10 -3.81 14.55 14.65
CA VAL A 10 -5.01 15.33 15.01
C VAL A 10 -4.82 16.07 16.32
N VAL A 11 -4.25 15.44 17.35
CA VAL A 11 -3.97 16.10 18.63
C VAL A 11 -3.01 17.28 18.45
N VAL A 12 -1.91 17.09 17.71
CA VAL A 12 -0.95 18.17 17.41
C VAL A 12 -1.62 19.30 16.64
N LEU A 13 -2.48 18.99 15.66
CA LEU A 13 -3.27 19.98 14.92
C LEU A 13 -4.18 20.78 15.86
N VAL A 14 -4.93 20.12 16.75
CA VAL A 14 -5.82 20.82 17.70
C VAL A 14 -5.02 21.74 18.61
N LEU A 15 -3.86 21.29 19.12
CA LEU A 15 -2.98 22.11 19.95
C LEU A 15 -2.48 23.35 19.20
N LEU A 16 -2.05 23.18 17.96
CA LEU A 16 -1.60 24.29 17.11
C LEU A 16 -2.71 25.31 16.85
N VAL A 17 -3.93 24.84 16.55
CA VAL A 17 -5.08 25.72 16.33
C VAL A 17 -5.46 26.46 17.61
N ALA A 18 -5.51 25.77 18.75
CA ALA A 18 -5.82 26.38 20.05
C ALA A 18 -4.75 27.41 20.45
N PHE A 19 -3.47 27.08 20.28
CA PHE A 19 -2.35 28.01 20.49
C PHE A 19 -2.47 29.24 19.58
N SER A 20 -2.84 29.02 18.32
CA SER A 20 -3.03 30.12 17.37
C SER A 20 -4.18 31.03 17.71
N TYR A 21 -5.31 30.46 18.12
CA TYR A 21 -6.50 31.23 18.48
C TYR A 21 -6.26 32.05 19.75
N ALA A 22 -5.53 31.48 20.72
CA ALA A 22 -5.15 32.17 21.94
C ALA A 22 -4.08 33.27 21.72
N ASN A 23 -3.32 33.20 20.62
CA ASN A 23 -2.25 34.13 20.30
C ASN A 23 -2.46 34.78 18.92
N PRO A 24 -3.44 35.69 18.77
CA PRO A 24 -3.70 36.40 17.50
C PRO A 24 -2.64 37.46 17.16
N GLY A 25 -1.57 37.56 17.96
CA GLY A 25 -0.50 38.53 17.76
C GLY A 25 0.12 38.44 16.36
N ALA A 26 0.45 39.60 15.80
CA ALA A 26 1.24 39.67 14.58
C ALA A 26 2.69 39.27 14.90
N VAL A 27 3.23 38.32 14.15
CA VAL A 27 4.62 37.88 14.26
C VAL A 27 5.38 38.34 13.03
N THR A 28 6.47 39.07 13.23
CA THR A 28 7.37 39.46 12.15
C THR A 28 8.12 38.24 11.64
N VAL A 29 7.86 37.82 10.40
CA VAL A 29 8.59 36.75 9.73
C VAL A 29 9.57 37.38 8.75
N SER A 30 10.86 37.17 8.97
CA SER A 30 11.91 37.55 8.04
C SER A 30 12.47 36.33 7.32
N LEU A 31 12.54 36.39 6.00
CA LEU A 31 13.09 35.30 5.17
C LEU A 31 14.54 35.60 4.81
N TYR A 32 15.49 35.25 5.67
CA TYR A 32 16.92 35.34 5.32
C TYR A 32 17.27 34.36 4.17
N PRO A 33 18.06 34.74 3.13
CA PRO A 33 18.79 36.00 2.91
C PRO A 33 18.00 37.08 2.12
N LEU A 34 16.72 36.88 1.84
CA LEU A 34 15.89 37.88 1.14
C LEU A 34 15.56 39.06 2.09
N PRO A 35 15.55 40.31 1.61
CA PRO A 35 15.16 41.48 2.40
C PRO A 35 13.63 41.59 2.51
N PHE A 36 12.95 40.48 2.80
CA PHE A 36 11.50 40.42 2.99
C PHE A 36 11.19 40.13 4.45
N ALA A 37 10.57 41.12 5.10
CA ALA A 37 10.01 41.01 6.43
C ALA A 37 8.55 41.46 6.36
N ALA A 38 7.66 40.61 6.85
CA ALA A 38 6.24 40.93 6.91
C ALA A 38 5.70 40.54 8.29
N ASP A 39 4.84 41.39 8.82
CA ASP A 39 4.07 41.09 10.02
C ASP A 39 2.87 40.24 9.61
N ILE A 40 2.94 38.97 9.95
CA ILE A 40 1.92 37.99 9.57
C ILE A 40 1.22 37.53 10.85
N PRO A 41 -0.12 37.58 10.91
CA PRO A 41 -0.87 36.98 12.02
C PRO A 41 -0.52 35.51 12.22
N LEU A 42 -0.36 35.08 13.47
CA LEU A 42 0.09 33.73 13.82
C LEU A 42 -0.80 32.61 13.24
N PHE A 43 -2.09 32.88 13.03
CA PHE A 43 -3.01 31.92 12.41
C PHE A 43 -2.64 31.53 10.99
N LEU A 44 -2.07 32.43 10.20
CA LEU A 44 -1.64 32.11 8.84
C LEU A 44 -0.43 31.17 8.86
N ILE A 45 0.48 31.35 9.82
CA ILE A 45 1.66 30.48 9.97
C ILE A 45 1.22 29.06 10.36
N VAL A 46 0.27 28.96 11.29
CA VAL A 46 -0.25 27.66 11.74
C VAL A 46 -1.02 26.94 10.64
N ILE A 47 -1.90 27.64 9.92
CA ILE A 47 -2.61 27.05 8.79
C ILE A 47 -1.62 26.65 7.67
N GLY A 48 -0.66 27.50 7.36
CA GLY A 48 0.36 27.22 6.34
C GLY A 48 1.21 25.99 6.66
N THR A 49 1.70 25.89 7.90
CA THR A 49 2.48 24.71 8.36
C THR A 49 1.63 23.43 8.35
N LEU A 50 0.35 23.53 8.70
CA LEU A 50 -0.57 22.39 8.60
C LEU A 50 -0.73 21.91 7.16
N ILE A 51 -1.00 22.82 6.23
CA ILE A 51 -1.16 22.49 4.80
C ILE A 51 0.10 21.81 4.28
N VAL A 52 1.28 22.37 4.58
CA VAL A 52 2.57 21.78 4.20
C VAL A 52 2.72 20.37 4.80
N GLY A 53 2.39 20.19 6.08
CA GLY A 53 2.43 18.87 6.73
C GLY A 53 1.49 17.85 6.08
N VAL A 54 0.27 18.26 5.70
CA VAL A 54 -0.70 17.40 5.00
C VAL A 54 -0.21 17.03 3.61
N VAL A 55 0.35 17.99 2.86
CA VAL A 55 0.90 17.74 1.52
C VAL A 55 2.05 16.73 1.59
N ILE A 56 3.01 16.95 2.49
CA ILE A 56 4.14 16.03 2.69
C ILE A 56 3.62 14.64 3.13
N GLY A 57 2.70 14.60 4.09
CA GLY A 57 2.09 13.35 4.56
C GLY A 57 1.35 12.61 3.44
N GLY A 58 0.65 13.35 2.58
CA GLY A 58 -0.03 12.83 1.39
C GLY A 58 0.96 12.22 0.41
N ILE A 59 2.03 12.95 0.06
CA ILE A 59 3.09 12.48 -0.86
C ILE A 59 3.76 11.21 -0.32
N VAL A 60 4.09 11.18 0.97
CA VAL A 60 4.74 10.01 1.62
C VAL A 60 3.82 8.79 1.67
N THR A 61 2.50 8.99 1.82
CA THR A 61 1.53 7.88 1.92
C THR A 61 0.98 7.40 0.58
N TRP A 62 1.01 8.23 -0.45
CA TRP A 62 0.58 7.89 -1.81
C TRP A 62 1.19 6.58 -2.37
N PRO A 63 2.51 6.29 -2.23
CA PRO A 63 3.11 5.09 -2.83
C PRO A 63 2.63 3.77 -2.23
N ASP A 64 2.22 3.75 -0.96
CA ASP A 64 1.71 2.53 -0.29
C ASP A 64 0.42 2.04 -0.94
N MET A 65 -0.42 2.96 -1.42
CA MET A 65 -1.70 2.64 -2.03
C MET A 65 -1.53 2.00 -3.42
N LEU A 66 -0.55 2.44 -4.21
CA LEU A 66 -0.25 1.85 -5.52
C LEU A 66 0.43 0.48 -5.42
N ARG A 67 1.32 0.29 -4.42
CA ARG A 67 2.04 -0.99 -4.23
C ARG A 67 1.11 -2.12 -3.82
N HIS A 68 0.09 -1.85 -3.01
CA HIS A 68 -0.88 -2.89 -2.60
C HIS A 68 -1.68 -3.47 -3.78
N ARG A 69 -2.05 -2.68 -4.79
CA ARG A 69 -2.78 -3.19 -5.96
C ARG A 69 -1.94 -4.16 -6.79
N ARG A 70 -0.62 -3.93 -6.91
CA ARG A 70 0.30 -4.82 -7.64
C ARG A 70 0.64 -6.08 -6.86
N LEU A 71 0.81 -5.98 -5.54
CA LEU A 71 1.12 -7.11 -4.68
C LEU A 71 -0.08 -8.06 -4.50
N ALA A 72 -1.30 -7.55 -4.47
CA ALA A 72 -2.51 -8.38 -4.37
C ALA A 72 -2.63 -9.37 -5.54
N ARG A 73 -2.33 -8.93 -6.78
CA ARG A 73 -2.36 -9.81 -7.96
C ARG A 73 -1.28 -10.90 -7.90
N ARG A 74 -0.05 -10.55 -7.50
CA ARG A 74 1.06 -11.52 -7.37
C ARG A 74 0.84 -12.52 -6.24
N ARG A 75 0.22 -12.09 -5.13
CA ARG A 75 -0.13 -13.00 -4.02
C ARG A 75 -1.19 -14.02 -4.44
N ARG A 76 -2.19 -13.61 -5.22
CA ARG A 76 -3.27 -14.49 -5.69
C ARG A 76 -2.75 -15.59 -6.63
N GLN A 77 -1.91 -15.23 -7.60
CA GLN A 77 -1.27 -16.19 -8.50
C GLN A 77 -0.38 -17.21 -7.77
N ARG A 78 0.30 -16.78 -6.70
CA ARG A 78 1.13 -17.69 -5.89
C ARG A 78 0.29 -18.69 -5.10
N ILE A 79 -0.85 -18.27 -4.56
CA ILE A 79 -1.77 -19.15 -3.85
C ILE A 79 -2.32 -20.21 -4.82
N GLU A 80 -2.80 -19.77 -5.98
CA GLU A 80 -3.37 -20.65 -7.01
C GLU A 80 -2.34 -21.66 -7.54
N ALA A 81 -1.10 -21.23 -7.77
CA ALA A 81 -0.02 -22.13 -8.17
C ALA A 81 0.38 -23.14 -7.08
N LEU A 82 0.32 -22.73 -5.81
CA LEU A 82 0.58 -23.63 -4.68
C LEU A 82 -0.56 -24.65 -4.51
N GLU A 83 -1.82 -24.21 -4.65
CA GLU A 83 -3.00 -25.09 -4.65
C GLU A 83 -2.95 -26.10 -5.79
N SER A 84 -2.52 -25.68 -6.98
CA SER A 84 -2.37 -26.57 -8.15
C SER A 84 -1.35 -27.68 -7.88
N LYS A 85 -0.20 -27.32 -7.27
CA LYS A 85 0.84 -28.29 -6.91
C LYS A 85 0.39 -29.26 -5.81
N LEU A 86 -0.41 -28.79 -4.86
CA LEU A 86 -1.01 -29.67 -3.85
C LEU A 86 -2.02 -30.64 -4.47
N ALA A 87 -2.85 -30.15 -5.40
CA ALA A 87 -3.81 -30.98 -6.12
C ALA A 87 -3.11 -32.05 -6.98
N GLU A 88 -1.98 -31.72 -7.61
CA GLU A 88 -1.19 -32.66 -8.40
C GLU A 88 -0.49 -33.72 -7.52
N MET A 89 0.00 -33.33 -6.33
CA MET A 89 0.59 -34.27 -5.36
C MET A 89 -0.45 -35.18 -4.68
N GLN A 90 -1.71 -34.73 -4.58
CA GLN A 90 -2.82 -35.53 -4.03
C GLN A 90 -3.59 -36.30 -5.10
N ALA A 91 -3.36 -36.02 -6.38
CA ALA A 91 -3.95 -36.79 -7.46
C ALA A 91 -3.37 -38.21 -7.47
N PRO A 92 -4.23 -39.26 -7.42
CA PRO A 92 -3.78 -40.63 -7.59
C PRO A 92 -2.99 -40.76 -8.91
N PRO A 93 -1.87 -41.50 -8.94
CA PRO A 93 -1.07 -41.65 -10.14
C PRO A 93 -1.96 -42.09 -11.30
N PRO A 94 -1.81 -41.51 -12.50
CA PRO A 94 -2.64 -41.86 -13.63
C PRO A 94 -2.50 -43.36 -13.86
N VAL A 95 -3.62 -44.07 -13.70
CA VAL A 95 -3.70 -45.49 -14.00
C VAL A 95 -3.48 -45.59 -15.51
N GLN A 96 -2.24 -45.86 -15.90
CA GLN A 96 -1.88 -46.14 -17.28
C GLN A 96 -2.69 -47.38 -17.64
N SER A 97 -3.79 -47.19 -18.35
CA SER A 97 -4.61 -48.27 -18.88
C SER A 97 -3.81 -48.91 -20.00
N THR A 98 -2.91 -49.82 -19.63
CA THR A 98 -2.09 -50.68 -20.50
C THR A 98 -2.92 -51.73 -21.25
N THR A 99 -4.19 -51.45 -21.55
CA THR A 99 -5.16 -52.46 -22.00
C THR A 99 -5.46 -52.35 -23.51
N GLY A 100 -5.12 -51.23 -24.17
CA GLY A 100 -5.47 -51.02 -25.59
C GLY A 100 -4.53 -51.64 -26.63
N SER A 101 -3.25 -51.89 -26.30
CA SER A 101 -2.23 -52.22 -27.31
C SER A 101 -1.79 -53.70 -27.35
N ALA A 102 -2.23 -54.53 -26.39
CA ALA A 102 -1.84 -55.94 -26.32
C ALA A 102 -2.79 -56.86 -27.10
N LEU A 103 -4.08 -56.50 -27.23
CA LEU A 103 -5.08 -57.34 -27.89
C LEU A 103 -4.98 -57.33 -29.43
N THR A 104 -4.38 -56.30 -30.03
CA THR A 104 -4.18 -56.20 -31.47
C THR A 104 -2.98 -57.01 -31.98
N ARG A 105 -1.96 -57.28 -31.16
CA ARG A 105 -0.78 -58.05 -31.60
C ARG A 105 -0.95 -59.56 -31.60
N VAL A 106 -1.95 -60.09 -30.88
CA VAL A 106 -2.20 -61.55 -30.83
C VAL A 106 -3.04 -62.00 -32.03
N SER A 107 -3.90 -61.15 -32.56
CA SER A 107 -4.74 -61.48 -33.73
C SER A 107 -3.98 -61.53 -35.06
N ASP A 108 -2.82 -60.88 -35.15
CA ASP A 108 -2.00 -60.80 -36.37
C ASP A 108 -1.07 -62.01 -36.54
N LYS A 109 -0.91 -62.85 -35.51
CA LYS A 109 -0.02 -64.01 -35.52
C LYS A 109 -0.73 -65.34 -35.81
N ALA A 110 -1.99 -65.30 -36.19
CA ALA A 110 -2.85 -66.48 -36.39
C ALA A 110 -3.44 -66.59 -37.82
N ALA A 111 -2.95 -65.79 -38.77
CA ALA A 111 -3.28 -65.87 -40.20
C ALA A 111 -2.01 -66.17 -41.01
#